data_AF-A0A836RVQ3-F1
#
_entry.id   AF-A0A836RVQ3-F1
#
_cell.length_a   1.000
_cell.length_b   1.000
_cell.length_c   1.000
_cell.angle_alpha   90.00
_cell.angle_beta   90.00
_cell.angle_gamma   90.00
#
_symmetry.space_group_name_H-M   'P 1'
#
loop_
_entity.id
_entity.type
_entity.pdbx_description
1 polymer ?
#
loop_
_entity_poly.entity_id
_entity_poly.type
_entity_poly.pdbx_seq_one_letter_code
_entity_poly.pdbx_strand_id
1 'polypeptide(L)'
;MKRARNGEIVTGLHHTSVLPLIDKVIDLVNEGKIRHILVMGGCGVPSPKMSCYEKLAQMVSKDSTILTTACGKFRYNRRDYGTIEGIPRFMDFG
;
A
#
# COMPACT_ATOMS: atom_id res chain seq x y z
N MET A 1 2.41 14.91 -8.97
CA MET A 1 2.08 13.72 -8.15
C MET A 1 0.66 13.29 -8.46
N LYS A 2 0.43 12.04 -8.91
CA LYS A 2 -0.92 11.56 -9.25
C LYS A 2 -1.68 11.27 -7.95
N ARG A 3 -2.60 12.16 -7.58
CA ARG A 3 -3.50 11.97 -6.45
C ARG A 3 -4.48 10.85 -6.74
N ALA A 4 -5.03 10.25 -5.69
CA ALA A 4 -6.07 9.23 -5.82
C ALA A 4 -7.26 9.78 -6.65
N ARG A 5 -7.88 8.90 -7.46
CA ARG A 5 -8.97 9.28 -8.37
C ARG A 5 -10.16 9.81 -7.55
N ASN A 6 -10.67 10.97 -7.92
CA ASN A 6 -11.84 11.62 -7.29
C ASN A 6 -11.76 11.82 -5.76
N GLY A 7 -10.57 11.70 -5.16
CA GLY A 7 -10.41 11.74 -3.70
C GLY A 7 -10.79 10.45 -2.98
N GLU A 8 -11.10 9.38 -3.71
CA GLU A 8 -11.42 8.07 -3.15
C GLU A 8 -10.15 7.35 -2.69
N ILE A 9 -10.20 6.75 -1.51
CA ILE A 9 -9.09 5.99 -0.92
C ILE A 9 -9.63 4.60 -0.61
N VAL A 10 -8.98 3.57 -1.15
CA VAL A 10 -9.30 2.17 -0.82
C VAL A 10 -8.76 1.85 0.57
N THR A 11 -9.62 1.39 1.46
CA THR A 11 -9.31 0.98 2.84
C THR A 11 -10.07 -0.30 3.20
N GLY A 12 -9.90 -0.82 4.42
CA GLY A 12 -10.70 -1.96 4.91
C GLY A 12 -10.18 -3.33 4.46
N LEU A 13 -8.91 -3.41 4.07
CA LEU A 13 -8.22 -4.66 3.69
C LEU A 13 -7.70 -5.39 4.93
N HIS A 14 -8.55 -5.51 5.95
CA HIS A 14 -8.29 -6.33 7.14
C HIS A 14 -8.12 -7.81 6.76
N HIS A 15 -7.58 -8.63 7.66
CA HIS A 15 -7.24 -10.03 7.35
C HIS A 15 -8.43 -10.80 6.76
N THR A 16 -9.64 -10.64 7.28
CA THR A 16 -10.86 -11.28 6.77
C THR A 16 -11.21 -10.89 5.33
N SER A 17 -10.90 -9.66 4.93
CA SER A 17 -11.13 -9.16 3.57
C SER A 17 -10.07 -9.66 2.59
N VAL A 18 -8.86 -9.95 3.08
CA VAL A 18 -7.70 -10.34 2.25
C VAL A 18 -7.55 -11.85 2.13
N LEU A 19 -8.00 -12.63 3.13
CA LEU A 19 -7.93 -14.11 3.11
C LEU A 19 -8.50 -14.73 1.82
N PRO A 20 -9.64 -14.27 1.26
CA PRO A 20 -10.15 -14.79 -0.02
C PRO A 20 -9.26 -14.49 -1.24
N LEU A 21 -8.32 -13.56 -1.13
CA LEU A 21 -7.39 -13.17 -2.19
C LEU A 21 -6.02 -13.85 -2.06
N ILE A 22 -5.79 -14.64 -1.00
CA ILE A 22 -4.46 -15.10 -0.61
C ILE A 22 -3.81 -15.98 -1.69
N ASP A 23 -4.56 -16.91 -2.28
CA ASP A 23 -4.04 -17.81 -3.31
C ASP A 23 -3.55 -17.02 -4.52
N LYS A 24 -4.32 -16.03 -4.95
CA LYS A 24 -3.93 -15.12 -6.03
C LYS A 24 -2.68 -14.30 -5.68
N VAL A 25 -2.55 -13.84 -4.45
CA VAL A 25 -1.34 -13.12 -4.02
C VAL A 25 -0.12 -14.04 -4.06
N ILE A 26 -0.25 -15.29 -3.60
CA ILE A 26 0.80 -16.31 -3.64
C ILE A 26 1.23 -16.58 -5.08
N ASP A 27 0.28 -16.78 -5.99
CA ASP A 27 0.56 -17.02 -7.42
C ASP A 27 1.34 -15.85 -8.03
N LEU A 28 0.90 -14.61 -7.78
CA LEU A 28 1.57 -13.41 -8.31
C LEU A 28 2.98 -13.22 -7.73
N VAL A 29 3.23 -13.65 -6.49
CA VAL A 29 4.58 -13.66 -5.90
C VAL A 29 5.45 -14.73 -6.58
N ASN A 30 4.93 -15.94 -6.74
CA ASN A 30 5.64 -17.05 -7.39
C ASN A 30 5.95 -16.75 -8.87
N GLU A 31 5.06 -16.06 -9.57
CA GLU A 31 5.27 -15.55 -10.95
C GLU A 31 6.26 -14.38 -11.02
N GLY A 32 6.68 -13.82 -9.87
CA GLY A 32 7.57 -12.66 -9.81
C GLY A 32 6.90 -11.33 -10.18
N LYS A 33 5.58 -11.29 -10.31
CA LYS A 33 4.79 -10.07 -10.58
C LYS A 33 4.67 -9.18 -9.34
N ILE A 34 4.64 -9.79 -8.15
CA ILE A 34 4.84 -9.10 -6.87
C ILE A 34 6.23 -9.47 -6.35
N ARG A 35 7.18 -8.55 -6.45
CA ARG A 35 8.57 -8.80 -6.02
C ARG A 35 8.83 -8.48 -4.56
N HIS A 36 8.16 -7.45 -4.05
CA HIS A 36 8.31 -7.03 -2.66
C HIS A 36 6.98 -6.61 -2.04
N ILE A 37 6.83 -6.93 -0.76
CA ILE A 37 5.78 -6.42 0.11
C ILE A 37 6.47 -5.54 1.15
N LEU A 38 6.24 -4.23 1.09
CA LEU A 38 6.82 -3.26 2.02
C LEU A 38 5.83 -3.01 3.15
N VAL A 39 6.20 -3.38 4.37
CA VAL A 39 5.41 -3.07 5.55
C VAL A 39 5.75 -1.65 6.01
N MET A 40 4.84 -0.72 5.73
CA MET A 40 4.93 0.68 6.15
C MET A 40 3.77 0.94 7.11
N GLY A 41 3.86 0.46 8.35
CA GLY A 41 2.85 0.67 9.39
C GLY A 41 3.28 1.68 10.46
N GLY A 42 2.37 1.93 11.42
CA GLY A 42 2.69 2.61 12.67
C GLY A 42 2.14 4.03 12.79
N CYS A 43 2.66 4.78 13.76
CA CYS A 43 2.12 6.09 14.14
C CYS A 43 2.77 7.24 13.36
N GLY A 44 1.96 8.21 12.93
CA GLY A 44 2.43 9.47 12.38
C GLY A 44 2.65 10.53 13.47
N VAL A 45 3.84 11.11 13.54
CA VAL A 45 4.13 12.30 14.37
C VAL A 45 4.30 13.54 13.49
N PRO A 46 3.89 14.75 13.91
CA PRO A 46 4.02 15.97 13.10
C PRO A 46 5.47 16.51 13.12
N SER A 47 6.41 15.74 12.56
CA SER A 47 7.82 16.11 12.43
C SER A 47 8.23 16.21 10.95
N PRO A 48 9.05 17.20 10.55
CA PRO A 48 9.60 17.29 9.19
C PRO A 48 10.36 16.03 8.76
N LYS A 49 10.99 15.33 9.71
CA LYS A 49 11.71 14.08 9.45
C LYS A 49 10.80 12.99 8.89
N MET A 50 9.51 13.02 9.21
CA MET A 50 8.53 12.02 8.75
C MET A 50 8.14 12.18 7.28
N SER A 51 8.64 13.22 6.58
CA SER A 51 8.53 13.33 5.11
C SER A 51 9.27 12.21 4.37
N CYS A 52 10.16 11.48 5.06
CA CYS A 52 10.84 10.31 4.51
C CYS A 52 9.87 9.21 4.05
N TYR A 53 8.75 9.00 4.75
CA TYR A 53 7.75 7.98 4.39
C TYR A 53 6.98 8.34 3.12
N GLU A 54 6.71 9.63 2.92
CA GLU A 54 6.11 10.09 1.66
C GLU A 54 7.09 9.84 0.50
N LYS A 55 8.36 10.22 0.65
CA LYS A 55 9.40 9.96 -0.36
C LYS A 55 9.59 8.47 -0.62
N LEU A 56 9.63 7.65 0.43
CA LEU A 56 9.73 6.19 0.33
C LEU A 56 8.57 5.63 -0.48
N ALA A 57 7.33 6.01 -0.15
CA ALA A 57 6.14 5.59 -0.88
C ALA A 57 6.16 6.01 -2.37
N GLN A 58 6.85 7.11 -2.70
CA GLN A 58 7.03 7.53 -4.09
C GLN A 58 8.04 6.67 -4.87
N MET A 59 9.01 6.09 -4.18
CA MET A 59 10.07 5.26 -4.74
C MET A 59 9.67 3.78 -4.88
N VAL A 60 8.56 3.36 -4.28
CA VAL A 60 8.09 1.97 -4.35
C VAL A 60 7.82 1.57 -5.80
N SER A 61 8.56 0.57 -6.26
CA SER A 61 8.52 0.04 -7.62
C SER A 61 7.14 -0.52 -7.98
N LYS A 62 6.76 -0.47 -9.26
CA LYS A 62 5.42 -0.83 -9.74
C LYS A 62 5.03 -2.29 -9.50
N ASP A 63 6.00 -3.16 -9.32
CA ASP A 63 5.89 -4.60 -8.99
C ASP A 63 5.95 -4.87 -7.48
N SER A 64 5.82 -3.83 -6.65
CA SER A 64 5.79 -3.95 -5.18
C SER A 64 4.46 -3.47 -4.62
N THR A 65 4.05 -4.06 -3.50
CA THR A 65 2.89 -3.65 -2.70
C THR A 65 3.32 -3.02 -1.38
N ILE A 66 2.49 -2.13 -0.86
CA ILE A 66 2.64 -1.49 0.45
C ILE A 66 1.56 -2.05 1.35
N LEU A 67 1.95 -2.67 2.46
CA LEU A 67 1.07 -3.05 3.54
C LEU A 67 1.19 -2.00 4.64
N THR A 68 0.08 -1.38 5.02
CA THR A 68 0.07 -0.31 6.04
C THR A 68 -0.96 -0.57 7.12
N THR A 69 -0.73 0.06 8.27
CA THR A 69 -1.62 0.07 9.43
C THR A 69 -1.41 1.36 10.23
N ALA A 70 -2.44 1.77 10.96
CA ALA A 70 -2.48 2.92 11.86
C ALA A 70 -2.28 4.28 11.17
N CYS A 71 -2.14 5.36 11.95
CA CYS A 71 -2.27 6.74 11.47
C CYS A 71 -1.08 7.24 10.62
N GLY A 72 0.06 6.53 10.59
CA GLY A 72 1.19 6.86 9.73
C GLY A 72 0.80 6.92 8.25
N LYS A 73 -0.21 6.14 7.85
CA LYS A 73 -0.71 6.06 6.47
C LYS A 73 -1.19 7.38 5.88
N PHE A 74 -1.67 8.33 6.70
CA PHE A 74 -2.17 9.62 6.21
C PHE A 74 -1.10 10.45 5.49
N ARG A 75 0.18 10.11 5.66
CA ARG A 75 1.30 10.75 4.95
C ARG A 75 1.40 10.32 3.48
N TYR A 76 0.84 9.19 3.11
CA TYR A 76 1.03 8.60 1.79
C TYR A 76 -0.21 7.89 1.22
N ASN A 77 -1.35 7.83 1.91
CA ASN A 77 -2.57 7.16 1.44
C ASN A 77 -3.35 7.92 0.34
N ARG A 78 -3.04 9.20 0.08
CA ARG A 78 -3.73 10.04 -0.93
C ARG A 78 -3.19 9.89 -2.35
N ARG A 79 -2.40 8.85 -2.61
CA ARG A 79 -1.75 8.59 -3.90
C ARG A 79 -2.43 7.42 -4.63
N ASP A 80 -2.50 7.52 -5.95
CA ASP A 80 -2.86 6.38 -6.79
C ASP A 80 -1.65 5.44 -6.93
N TYR A 81 -1.68 4.29 -6.26
CA TYR A 81 -0.68 3.23 -6.39
C TYR A 81 -1.02 2.25 -7.51
N GLY A 82 -2.25 2.24 -8.03
CA GLY A 82 -2.73 1.25 -8.99
C GLY A 82 -2.85 -0.16 -8.39
N THR A 83 -2.91 -1.13 -9.29
CA THR A 83 -3.11 -2.55 -8.99
C THR A 83 -2.10 -3.42 -9.74
N ILE A 84 -1.80 -4.61 -9.22
CA ILE A 84 -1.08 -5.68 -9.92
C ILE A 84 -2.10 -6.78 -10.18
N GLU A 85 -2.50 -6.97 -11.44
CA GLU A 85 -3.49 -8.00 -11.84
C GLU A 85 -4.79 -7.96 -11.00
N GLY A 86 -5.25 -6.75 -10.65
CA GLY A 86 -6.44 -6.53 -9.83
C GLY A 86 -6.21 -6.56 -8.30
N ILE A 87 -5.01 -6.88 -7.82
CA ILE A 87 -4.64 -6.72 -6.40
C ILE A 87 -4.23 -5.26 -6.14
N PRO A 88 -4.85 -4.55 -5.18
CA PRO A 88 -4.43 -3.21 -4.79
C PRO A 88 -2.96 -3.17 -4.35
N ARG A 89 -2.17 -2.23 -4.91
CA ARG A 89 -0.78 -2.05 -4.48
C ARG A 89 -0.65 -1.37 -3.12
N PHE A 90 -1.70 -0.71 -2.65
CA PHE A 90 -1.77 -0.11 -1.33
C PHE A 90 -2.80 -0.88 -0.52
N MET A 91 -2.33 -1.65 0.44
CA MET A 91 -3.15 -2.52 1.28
C MET A 91 -3.24 -1.93 2.68
N ASP A 92 -4.34 -1.25 2.96
CA ASP A 92 -4.62 -0.67 4.28
C ASP A 92 -5.37 -1.68 5.17
N PHE A 93 -4.63 -2.25 6.12
CA PHE A 93 -5.11 -3.26 7.06
C PHE A 93 -5.79 -2.65 8.31
N GLY A 94 -5.87 -1.32 8.41
CA GLY A 94 -6.48 -0.60 9.54
C GLY A 94 -5.52 0.30 10.28
#